data_AF-A0A2C9D257-F1
#
_entry.id   AF-A0A2C9D257-F1
#
_cell.length_a   1.000
_cell.length_b   1.000
_cell.length_c   1.000
_cell.angle_alpha   90.00
_cell.angle_beta   90.00
_cell.angle_gamma   90.00
#
_symmetry.space_group_name_H-M   'P 1'
#
loop_
_entity.id
_entity.type
_entity.pdbx_description
1 polymer ?
#
loop_
_entity_poly.entity_id
_entity_poly.type
_entity_poly.pdbx_seq_one_letter_code
_entity_poly.pdbx_strand_id
1 'polypeptide(L)'
;MFQQVEGECATIVRKGRYKQVPVYTRDGYIFAKEGGCFIRLYADGSTSDPNYRLDNLPWEGPLARNKFGKLVDPRVVKDSLSLPDENKTLLLFGPSE
;
A
#
# COMPACT_ATOMS: atom_id res chain seq x y z
N MET A 1 -11.15 6.72 12.18
CA MET A 1 -9.98 7.65 12.27
C MET A 1 -8.78 6.98 11.64
N PHE A 2 -7.80 7.73 11.13
CA PHE A 2 -6.53 7.15 10.68
C PHE A 2 -5.63 6.81 11.87
N GLN A 3 -5.06 5.61 11.89
CA GLN A 3 -4.15 5.14 12.92
C GLN A 3 -2.81 4.77 12.28
N GLN A 4 -1.71 5.27 12.85
CA GLN A 4 -0.39 4.92 12.35
C GLN A 4 -0.09 3.45 12.65
N VAL A 5 0.60 2.79 11.73
CA VAL A 5 1.16 1.46 11.95
C VAL A 5 2.61 1.66 12.32
N GLU A 6 2.91 1.59 13.61
CA GLU A 6 4.26 1.82 14.13
C GLU A 6 5.25 0.83 13.53
N GLY A 7 6.42 1.33 13.11
CA GLY A 7 7.46 0.52 12.45
C GLY A 7 7.26 0.29 10.96
N GLU A 8 6.04 0.45 10.43
CA GLU A 8 5.74 0.20 9.02
C GLU A 8 5.86 1.47 8.17
N CYS A 9 6.43 1.31 6.98
CA CYS A 9 6.69 2.40 6.04
C CYS A 9 6.50 1.95 4.59
N ALA A 10 6.11 2.89 3.74
CA ALA A 10 6.01 2.68 2.31
C ALA A 10 7.02 3.58 1.58
N THR A 11 7.53 3.12 0.45
CA THR A 11 8.24 3.97 -0.50
C THR A 11 7.27 4.37 -1.61
N ILE A 12 7.02 5.67 -1.74
CA ILE A 12 6.22 6.24 -2.83
C ILE A 12 7.11 7.01 -3.81
N VAL A 13 6.69 7.05 -5.06
CA VAL A 13 7.37 7.75 -6.15
C VAL A 13 6.50 8.85 -6.71
N ARG A 14 7.06 10.06 -6.82
CA ARG A 14 6.42 11.21 -7.49
C ARG A 14 7.42 11.92 -8.40
N LYS A 15 7.13 11.93 -9.70
CA LYS A 15 8.00 12.54 -10.74
C LYS A 15 9.45 12.06 -10.63
N GLY A 16 9.66 10.74 -10.53
CA GLY A 16 10.99 10.12 -10.42
C GLY A 16 11.69 10.27 -9.06
N ARG A 17 11.06 10.94 -8.08
CA ARG A 17 11.61 11.05 -6.72
C ARG A 17 10.98 10.03 -5.81
N TYR A 18 11.82 9.30 -5.09
CA TYR A 18 11.45 8.26 -4.13
C TYR A 18 11.43 8.87 -2.74
N LYS A 19 10.43 8.49 -1.94
CA LYS A 19 10.31 8.95 -0.56
C LYS A 19 9.71 7.87 0.31
N GLN A 20 10.36 7.61 1.45
CA GLN A 20 9.83 6.75 2.50
C GLN A 20 8.82 7.56 3.35
N VAL A 21 7.65 6.98 3.58
CA VAL A 21 6.53 7.63 4.26
C VAL A 21 5.89 6.67 5.26
N PRO A 22 5.36 7.18 6.40
CA PRO A 22 4.72 6.33 7.39
C PRO A 22 3.40 5.77 6.86
N VAL A 23 3.08 4.54 7.28
CA VAL A 23 1.86 3.84 6.89
C VAL A 23 0.79 3.99 7.97
N TYR A 24 -0.44 4.11 7.52
CA TYR A 24 -1.62 4.28 8.36
C TYR A 24 -2.70 3.29 7.92
N THR A 25 -3.55 2.90 8.87
CA THR A 25 -4.78 2.19 8.59
C THR A 25 -6.01 3.01 8.91
N ARG A 26 -7.11 2.72 8.22
CA ARG A 26 -8.45 3.18 8.57
C ARG A 26 -9.47 2.17 8.08
N ASP A 27 -10.28 1.66 9.00
CA ASP A 27 -11.35 0.68 8.73
C ASP A 27 -10.82 -0.56 7.98
N GLY A 28 -9.59 -0.98 8.30
CA GLY A 28 -8.90 -2.11 7.65
C GLY A 28 -8.23 -1.79 6.31
N TYR A 29 -8.29 -0.55 5.81
CA TYR A 29 -7.60 -0.14 4.58
C TYR A 29 -6.24 0.46 4.88
N ILE A 30 -5.27 0.24 3.99
CA ILE A 30 -3.89 0.71 4.12
C ILE A 30 -3.66 2.00 3.33
N PHE A 31 -2.95 2.95 3.94
CA PHE A 31 -2.66 4.27 3.39
C PHE A 31 -1.21 4.67 3.66
N ALA A 32 -0.62 5.40 2.73
CA ALA A 32 0.61 6.15 2.96
C ALA A 32 0.27 7.58 3.39
N LYS A 33 1.01 8.15 4.34
CA LYS A 33 0.85 9.56 4.73
C LYS A 33 1.94 10.43 4.11
N GLU A 34 1.53 11.37 3.26
CA GLU A 34 2.43 12.36 2.67
C GLU A 34 1.92 13.78 2.99
N GLY A 35 2.71 14.52 3.76
CA GLY A 35 2.30 15.82 4.30
C GLY A 35 1.03 15.71 5.15
N GLY A 36 0.00 16.50 4.79
CA GLY A 36 -1.31 16.49 5.44
C GLY A 36 -2.32 15.50 4.85
N CYS A 37 -1.93 14.70 3.86
CA CYS A 37 -2.83 13.82 3.11
C CYS A 37 -2.57 12.34 3.40
N PHE A 38 -3.63 11.54 3.27
CA PHE A 38 -3.57 10.07 3.35
C PHE A 38 -3.91 9.50 1.97
N ILE A 39 -2.93 8.87 1.35
CA ILE A 39 -3.01 8.33 0.00
C ILE A 39 -3.30 6.84 0.11
N ARG A 40 -4.39 6.38 -0.51
CA ARG A 40 -4.77 4.96 -0.49
C ARG A 40 -3.84 4.16 -1.39
N LEU A 41 -3.42 3.00 -0.92
CA LEU A 41 -2.54 2.10 -1.63
C LEU A 41 -3.31 0.95 -2.30
N TYR A 42 -2.86 0.55 -3.49
CA TYR A 42 -3.41 -0.54 -4.26
C TYR A 42 -2.34 -1.61 -4.50
N ALA A 43 -2.78 -2.84 -4.65
CA ALA A 43 -1.90 -4.01 -4.80
C ALA A 43 -1.13 -4.04 -6.12
N ASP A 44 -1.56 -3.25 -7.10
CA ASP A 44 -0.90 -3.10 -8.41
C ASP A 44 0.17 -1.98 -8.40
N GLY A 45 0.47 -1.40 -7.23
CA GLY A 45 1.39 -0.28 -7.10
C GLY A 45 0.77 1.08 -7.43
N SER A 46 -0.48 1.15 -7.88
CA SER A 46 -1.18 2.42 -8.07
C SER A 46 -1.62 3.02 -6.73
N THR A 47 -2.04 4.28 -6.75
CA THR A 47 -2.56 4.97 -5.57
C THR A 47 -3.82 5.75 -5.90
N SER A 48 -4.54 6.22 -4.88
CA SER A 48 -5.70 7.11 -5.10
C SER A 48 -5.34 8.50 -5.62
N ASP A 49 -4.05 8.86 -5.66
CA ASP A 49 -3.57 10.10 -6.28
C ASP A 49 -2.70 9.72 -7.49
N PRO A 50 -3.10 10.09 -8.73
CA PRO A 50 -2.38 9.68 -9.94
C PRO A 50 -0.96 10.24 -10.03
N ASN A 51 -0.58 11.21 -9.19
CA ASN A 51 0.78 11.74 -9.15
C ASN A 51 1.75 10.87 -8.34
N TYR A 52 1.24 9.87 -7.63
CA TYR A 52 2.03 8.98 -6.78
C TYR A 52 1.86 7.52 -7.21
N ARG A 53 2.97 6.79 -7.23
CA ARG A 53 3.02 5.34 -7.35
C ARG A 53 3.59 4.75 -6.07
N LEU A 54 3.08 3.61 -5.63
CA LEU A 54 3.69 2.79 -4.60
C LEU A 54 4.82 1.97 -5.23
N ASP A 55 6.01 2.08 -4.67
CA ASP A 55 7.22 1.42 -5.17
C ASP A 55 7.76 0.35 -4.22
N ASN A 56 7.51 0.48 -2.92
CA ASN A 56 7.71 -0.63 -1.99
C ASN A 56 6.81 -0.48 -0.76
N LEU A 57 6.40 -1.60 -0.19
CA LEU A 57 5.69 -1.68 1.08
C LEU A 57 6.22 -2.92 1.82
N PRO A 58 7.38 -2.81 2.50
CA PRO A 58 7.71 -3.81 3.51
C PRO A 58 6.56 -3.87 4.52
N TRP A 59 6.10 -5.08 4.81
CA TRP A 59 4.95 -5.28 5.67
C TRP A 59 5.04 -6.63 6.36
N GLU A 60 5.04 -6.64 7.69
CA GLU A 60 5.16 -7.87 8.49
C GLU A 60 3.79 -8.47 8.84
N GLY A 61 2.72 -7.68 8.74
CA GLY A 61 1.37 -8.12 9.07
C GLY A 61 0.68 -8.92 7.97
N PRO A 62 -0.54 -9.43 8.23
CA PRO A 62 -1.42 -9.92 7.18
C PRO A 62 -1.71 -8.81 6.17
N LEU A 63 -1.59 -9.12 4.88
CA LEU A 63 -1.85 -8.18 3.79
C LEU A 63 -2.64 -8.89 2.67
N ALA A 64 -3.71 -8.24 2.24
CA ALA A 64 -4.59 -8.72 1.19
C ALA A 64 -5.05 -7.54 0.31
N ARG A 65 -5.80 -7.85 -0.74
CA ARG A 65 -6.50 -6.84 -1.55
C ARG A 65 -8.00 -7.09 -1.54
N ASN A 66 -8.81 -6.05 -1.66
CA ASN A 66 -10.23 -6.25 -1.94
C ASN A 66 -10.50 -6.45 -3.45
N LYS A 67 -11.76 -6.67 -3.83
CA LYS A 67 -12.18 -6.82 -5.24
C LYS A 67 -11.84 -5.65 -6.17
N PHE A 68 -11.53 -4.48 -5.60
CA PHE A 68 -11.13 -3.27 -6.33
C PHE A 68 -9.61 -3.04 -6.29
N GLY A 69 -8.83 -4.01 -5.83
CA GLY A 69 -7.37 -3.93 -5.77
C GLY A 69 -6.81 -3.09 -4.62
N LYS A 70 -7.63 -2.56 -3.71
CA LYS A 70 -7.16 -1.75 -2.57
C LYS A 70 -6.48 -2.66 -1.55
N LEU A 71 -5.33 -2.23 -1.03
CA LEU A 71 -4.65 -2.95 0.05
C LEU A 71 -5.43 -2.85 1.36
N VAL A 72 -5.58 -3.99 2.02
CA VAL A 72 -6.37 -4.15 3.24
C VAL A 72 -5.73 -5.14 4.21
N ASP A 73 -6.06 -4.98 5.48
CA ASP A 73 -5.87 -6.01 6.51
C ASP A 73 -7.02 -7.03 6.41
N PRO A 74 -6.73 -8.29 6.03
CA PRO A 74 -7.76 -9.33 5.87
C PRO A 74 -8.46 -9.71 7.19
N ARG A 75 -7.89 -9.36 8.36
CA ARG A 75 -8.52 -9.60 9.67
C ARG A 75 -9.72 -8.68 9.91
N VAL A 76 -9.75 -7.53 9.22
CA VAL A 76 -10.80 -6.52 9.36
C VAL A 76 -11.73 -6.54 8.15
N VAL A 77 -11.20 -6.67 6.93
CA VAL A 77 -11.98 -6.67 5.69
C VAL A 77 -12.27 -8.11 5.25
N LYS A 78 -13.52 -8.55 5.43
CA LYS A 78 -13.95 -9.94 5.19
C LYS A 78 -13.86 -10.37 3.72
N ASP A 79 -14.24 -9.51 2.79
CA ASP A 79 -14.24 -9.81 1.34
C ASP A 79 -12.87 -9.53 0.70
N SER A 80 -11.80 -9.96 1.38
CA SER A 80 -10.44 -9.80 0.91
C SER A 80 -9.95 -11.03 0.15
N LEU A 81 -9.09 -10.80 -0.82
CA LEU A 81 -8.42 -11.78 -1.65
C LEU A 81 -6.94 -11.74 -1.30
N SER A 82 -6.35 -12.90 -1.03
CA SER A 82 -4.93 -13.03 -0.78
C SER A 82 -4.11 -12.44 -1.94
N LEU A 83 -3.01 -11.79 -1.59
CA LEU A 83 -2.00 -11.43 -2.57
C LEU A 83 -1.26 -12.71 -2.99
N PRO A 84 -0.92 -12.88 -4.29
CA PRO A 84 -0.01 -13.96 -4.68
C PRO A 84 1.34 -13.75 -3.97
N ASP A 85 2.05 -14.84 -3.65
CA ASP A 85 3.26 -14.79 -2.80
C ASP A 85 4.35 -13.87 -3.35
N GLU A 86 4.37 -13.70 -4.68
CA GLU A 86 5.25 -12.79 -5.38
C GLU A 86 4.99 -11.32 -4.97
N ASN A 87 3.74 -10.92 -4.69
CA ASN A 87 3.29 -9.56 -4.32
C ASN A 87 3.54 -9.14 -2.86
N LYS A 88 4.11 -10.02 -2.03
CA LYS A 88 4.66 -9.58 -0.72
C LYS A 88 5.97 -8.82 -0.88
N THR A 89 6.64 -9.00 -2.03
CA THR A 89 7.91 -8.35 -2.41
C THR A 89 7.84 -7.68 -3.79
N LEU A 90 6.84 -8.01 -4.64
CA LEU A 90 6.62 -7.43 -5.97
C LEU A 90 6.10 -5.99 -5.88
N LEU A 91 7.00 -5.08 -5.54
CA LEU A 91 6.95 -3.73 -6.06
C LEU A 91 8.30 -3.34 -6.73
N LEU A 92 9.25 -4.28 -6.81
CA LEU A 92 10.60 -4.04 -7.31
C LEU A 92 10.77 -4.02 -8.83
N PHE A 93 9.83 -4.52 -9.65
CA PHE A 93 10.00 -4.48 -11.10
C PHE A 93 8.67 -4.16 -11.79
N GLY A 94 8.73 -3.22 -12.74
CA GLY A 94 7.67 -3.03 -13.75
C GLY A 94 7.48 -4.31 -14.59
N PRO A 95 6.61 -4.28 -15.61
CA PRO A 95 6.27 -5.49 -16.38
C PRO A 95 7.54 -6.17 -16.86
N SER A 96 7.68 -7.45 -16.52
CA SER A 96 8.65 -8.34 -17.13
C SER A 96 8.38 -8.35 -18.64
N GLU A 97 9.36 -7.94 -19.45
CA GLU A 97 9.39 -8.26 -20.88
C GLU A 97 9.44 -9.78 -21.11
#